data_AF-A0A5B6UXK2-F1
#
_entry.id   AF-A0A5B6UXK2-F1
#
_cell.length_a   1.000
_cell.length_b   1.000
_cell.length_c   1.000
_cell.angle_alpha   90.00
_cell.angle_beta   90.00
_cell.angle_gamma   90.00
#
_symmetry.space_group_name_H-M   'P 1'
#
loop_
_entity.id
_entity.type
_entity.pdbx_description
1 polymer ?
#
loop_
_entity_poly.entity_id
_entity_poly.type
_entity_poly.pdbx_seq_one_letter_code
_entity_poly.pdbx_strand_id
1 'polypeptide(L)' 'MKDYPKAREILVTGGLNNRLLNEDYNNCIDWLEDVFRVLDNKANNWNDRNNKVFKGKMDEVVMVWESAQILSKDFKI' A
#
# COMPACT_ATOMS: atom_id res chain seq x y z
N MET A 1 -14.71 11.63 -7.84
CA MET A 1 -14.92 11.26 -6.42
C MET A 1 -15.62 12.32 -5.57
N LYS A 2 -15.81 13.56 -6.06
CA LYS A 2 -16.58 14.59 -5.35
C LYS A 2 -17.98 14.12 -4.96
N ASP A 3 -18.61 13.27 -5.78
CA ASP A 3 -19.96 12.76 -5.55
C ASP A 3 -20.02 11.60 -4.54
N TYR A 4 -18.86 11.07 -4.10
CA TYR A 4 -18.76 9.93 -3.20
C TYR A 4 -17.91 10.25 -1.96
N PRO A 5 -18.41 11.11 -1.05
CA PRO A 5 -17.63 11.63 0.08
C PRO A 5 -17.12 10.54 1.04
N LYS A 6 -17.91 9.47 1.28
CA LYS A 6 -17.47 8.34 2.11
C LYS A 6 -16.30 7.56 1.51
N ALA A 7 -16.37 7.25 0.22
CA ALA A 7 -15.27 6.58 -0.48
C ALA A 7 -14.02 7.47 -0.49
N ARG A 8 -14.19 8.79 -0.69
CA ARG A 8 -13.11 9.77 -0.62
C ARG A 8 -12.41 9.73 0.74
N GLU A 9 -13.17 9.77 1.84
CA GLU A 9 -12.64 9.74 3.20
C GLU A 9 -11.83 8.46 3.49
N ILE A 10 -12.35 7.30 3.11
CA ILE A 10 -11.65 6.01 3.26
C ILE A 10 -10.32 6.03 2.52
N LEU A 11 -10.30 6.52 1.28
CA LEU A 11 -9.09 6.55 0.45
C LEU A 11 -8.05 7.55 0.96
N VAL A 12 -8.48 8.73 1.42
CA VAL A 12 -7.58 9.70 2.07
C VAL A 12 -6.99 9.10 3.35
N THR A 13 -7.81 8.42 4.16
CA THR A 13 -7.37 7.77 5.40
C THR A 13 -6.37 6.64 5.12
N GLY A 14 -6.55 5.88 4.02
CA GLY A 14 -5.57 4.91 3.50
C GLY A 14 -4.28 5.54 2.96
N GLY A 15 -4.18 6.86 2.98
CA GLY A 15 -3.03 7.63 2.54
C GLY A 15 -2.91 7.70 1.02
N LEU A 16 -4.03 7.69 0.30
CA LEU A 16 -4.09 8.07 -1.11
C LEU A 16 -3.97 9.60 -1.23
N ASN A 17 -3.21 10.07 -2.21
CA ASN A 17 -2.94 11.50 -2.37
C ASN A 17 -4.23 12.25 -2.76
N ASN A 18 -4.55 13.33 -2.05
CA ASN A 18 -5.69 14.21 -2.33
C ASN A 18 -5.69 14.75 -3.77
N ARG A 19 -4.51 14.88 -4.39
CA ARG A 19 -4.37 15.27 -5.80
C ARG A 19 -5.14 14.32 -6.73
N LEU A 20 -5.01 13.00 -6.52
CA LEU A 20 -5.72 11.95 -7.29
C LEU A 20 -7.25 12.02 -7.13
N LEU A 21 -7.73 12.73 -6.10
CA LEU A 21 -9.15 12.83 -5.76
C LEU A 21 -9.78 14.14 -6.24
N ASN A 22 -8.93 15.14 -6.51
CA ASN A 22 -9.31 16.52 -6.80
C ASN A 22 -8.92 16.96 -8.21
N GLU A 23 -7.99 16.27 -8.89
CA GLU A 23 -7.66 16.53 -10.29
C GLU A 23 -8.80 16.11 -11.21
N ASP A 24 -9.04 16.95 -12.22
CA ASP A 24 -9.98 16.65 -13.30
C ASP A 24 -9.23 15.84 -14.36
N TYR A 25 -9.42 14.53 -14.30
CA TYR A 25 -8.89 13.61 -15.28
C TYR A 25 -9.79 13.59 -16.51
N ASN A 26 -9.20 13.78 -17.68
CA ASN A 26 -9.93 13.74 -18.96
C ASN A 26 -10.42 12.33 -19.29
N ASN A 27 -9.73 11.31 -18.80
CA ASN A 27 -10.09 9.91 -18.97
C ASN A 27 -9.80 9.09 -17.69
N CYS A 28 -10.58 8.03 -17.48
CA CYS A 28 -10.43 7.10 -16.37
C CYS A 28 -9.09 6.35 -16.41
N ILE A 29 -8.54 6.11 -17.61
CA ILE A 29 -7.24 5.41 -17.77
C ILE A 29 -6.11 6.24 -17.17
N ASP A 30 -6.03 7.53 -17.50
CA ASP A 30 -5.01 8.44 -16.97
C ASP A 30 -5.07 8.50 -15.44
N TRP A 31 -6.29 8.50 -14.88
CA TRP A 31 -6.50 8.44 -13.43
C TRP A 31 -5.96 7.14 -12.82
N LEU A 32 -6.27 5.99 -13.44
CA LEU A 32 -5.79 4.69 -12.98
C LEU A 32 -4.27 4.59 -13.04
N GLU A 33 -3.65 5.03 -14.13
CA GLU A 33 -2.18 5.06 -14.28
C GLU A 33 -1.51 5.87 -13.16
N ASP A 34 -2.05 7.04 -12.85
CA ASP A 34 -1.56 7.89 -11.77
C ASP A 34 -1.73 7.24 -10.38
N VAL A 35 -2.87 6.59 -10.13
CA VAL A 35 -3.11 5.84 -8.89
C VAL A 35 -2.10 4.70 -8.76
N PHE A 36 -1.90 3.90 -9.80
CA PHE A 36 -0.93 2.80 -9.78
C PHE A 36 0.48 3.28 -9.54
N ARG A 37 0.89 4.39 -10.18
CA ARG A 37 2.21 5.00 -9.97
C ARG A 37 2.43 5.45 -8.53
N VAL A 38 1.43 6.06 -7.89
CA VAL A 38 1.52 6.48 -6.48
C VAL A 38 1.60 5.26 -5.55
N LEU A 39 0.81 4.21 -5.82
CA LEU A 39 0.84 2.98 -5.04
C LEU A 39 2.19 2.25 -5.18
N ASP A 40 2.73 2.15 -6.39
CA ASP A 40 4.03 1.54 -6.65
C ASP A 40 5.16 2.27 -5.93
N ASN A 41 5.19 3.60 -6.01
CA ASN A 41 6.14 4.42 -5.25
C ASN A 41 6.01 4.22 -3.73
N LYS A 42 4.80 4.03 -3.22
CA LYS A 42 4.57 3.77 -1.80
C LYS A 42 5.07 2.37 -1.40
N ALA A 43 4.81 1.36 -2.23
CA ALA A 43 5.31 0.00 -2.03
C ALA A 43 6.85 -0.03 -2.06
N ASN A 44 7.48 0.64 -3.02
CA ASN A 44 8.94 0.77 -3.12
C ASN A 44 9.53 1.44 -1.88
N ASN A 45 8.93 2.54 -1.41
CA ASN A 45 9.36 3.20 -0.16
C ASN A 45 9.25 2.28 1.07
N TRP A 46 8.19 1.48 1.16
CA TRP A 46 8.03 0.51 2.24
C TRP A 46 9.09 -0.59 2.15
N ASN A 47 9.36 -1.07 0.95
CA ASN A 47 10.39 -2.06 0.70
C ASN A 47 11.78 -1.54 1.09
N ASP A 48 12.13 -0.31 0.70
CA ASP A 48 13.40 0.33 1.06
C ASP A 48 13.55 0.54 2.57
N ARG A 49 12.46 0.92 3.25
CA ARG A 49 12.45 1.03 4.72
C ARG A 49 12.66 -0.33 5.38
N ASN A 50 11.95 -1.35 4.92
CA ASN A 50 12.09 -2.71 5.43
C ASN A 50 13.52 -3.22 5.20
N ASN A 51 14.08 -3.04 4.01
CA ASN A 51 15.45 -3.41 3.69
C ASN A 51 16.47 -2.72 4.61
N LYS A 52 16.25 -1.45 4.99
CA LYS A 52 17.09 -0.76 5.97
C LYS A 52 16.95 -1.33 7.38
N VAL A 53 15.72 -1.57 7.84
CA VAL A 53 15.44 -2.11 9.18
C VAL A 53 15.98 -3.53 9.34
N PHE A 54 15.90 -4.33 8.28
CA PHE A 54 16.27 -5.74 8.27
C PHE A 54 17.67 -6.00 7.71
N LYS A 55 18.45 -4.95 7.45
CA LYS A 55 19.82 -5.08 6.93
C LYS A 55 20.67 -5.92 7.87
N GLY A 56 21.19 -7.05 7.38
CA GLY A 56 22.00 -7.99 8.16
C GLY A 56 21.22 -8.85 9.15
N LYS A 57 19.88 -8.82 9.11
CA LYS A 57 18.98 -9.62 9.96
C LYS A 57 18.03 -10.48 9.14
N MET A 58 18.39 -10.78 7.89
CA MET A 58 17.50 -11.48 6.95
C MET A 58 17.09 -12.85 7.49
N ASP A 59 18.03 -13.60 8.08
CA ASP A 59 17.77 -14.93 8.64
C ASP A 59 16.76 -14.89 9.80
N GLU A 60 16.89 -13.90 10.71
CA GLU A 60 15.93 -13.68 11.81
C GLU A 60 14.53 -13.31 11.28
N VAL A 61 14.48 -12.47 10.25
CA VAL A 61 13.22 -12.01 9.63
C VAL A 61 12.50 -13.15 8.92
N VAL A 62 13.24 -13.99 8.20
CA VAL A 62 12.69 -15.18 7.54
C VAL A 62 12.11 -16.13 8.57
N MET A 63 12.80 -16.42 9.68
CA MET A 63 12.26 -17.29 10.73
C MET A 63 10.98 -16.73 11.38
N VAL A 64 10.93 -15.43 11.65
CA VAL A 64 9.74 -14.78 12.20
C VAL A 64 8.58 -14.80 11.19
N TRP A 65 8.86 -14.56 9.91
CA TRP A 65 7.87 -14.60 8.85
C TRP A 65 7.29 -16.01 8.65
N GLU A 66 8.14 -17.02 8.61
CA GLU A 66 7.73 -18.43 8.51
C GLU A 66 6.87 -18.85 9.70
N SER A 67 7.26 -18.46 10.91
CA SER A 67 6.49 -18.70 12.13
C SER A 67 5.12 -18.02 12.09
N ALA A 68 5.07 -16.76 11.63
CA ALA A 68 3.81 -16.03 11.45
C ALA A 68 2.92 -16.67 10.37
N GLN A 69 3.49 -17.20 9.28
CA GLN A 69 2.74 -17.91 8.25
C GLN A 69 2.16 -19.24 8.75
N ILE A 70 2.91 -19.98 9.56
CA ILE A 70 2.42 -21.21 10.22
C ILE A 70 1.25 -20.87 11.12
N LEU A 71 1.42 -19.91 12.03
CA LEU A 71 0.37 -19.46 12.94
C LEU A 71 -0.86 -18.95 12.17
N SER A 72 -0.68 -18.18 11.09
CA SER A 72 -1.80 -17.69 10.28
C SER A 72 -2.59 -18.82 9.60
N LYS A 73 -1.97 -19.95 9.28
CA LYS A 73 -2.68 -21.13 8.77
C LYS A 73 -3.50 -21.81 9.87
N ASP A 74 -3.01 -21.77 11.11
CA ASP A 74 -3.72 -22.29 12.29
C ASP A 74 -4.90 -21.40 12.70
N PHE A 75 -4.84 -20.10 12.41
CA PHE A 75 -5.91 -19.12 12.67
C PHE A 75 -6.88 -18.91 11.49
N LYS A 76 -6.99 -19.85 10.55
CA LYS A 76 -8.00 -19.75 9.49
C LYS A 76 -9.42 -19.79 10.11
N ILE A 77 -10.09 -18.64 10.09
CA ILE A 77 -11.54 -18.48 10.31
C ILE A 77 -12.28 -18.99 9.07
#